data_AF-A0A196LK21-F1
#
_entry.id   AF-A0A196LK21-F1
#
_cell.length_a   1.000
_cell.length_b   1.000
_cell.length_c   1.000
_cell.angle_alpha   90.00
_cell.angle_beta   90.00
_cell.angle_gamma   90.00
#
_symmetry.space_group_name_H-M   'P 1'
#
loop_
_entity.id
_entity.type
_entity.pdbx_description
1 polymer ?
#
loop_
_entity_poly.entity_id
_entity_poly.type
_entity_poly.pdbx_seq_one_letter_code
_entity_poly.pdbx_strand_id
1 'polypeptide(L)'
;MSTTTFSPSDPLTWKQADTDVHVATRAGEFAGFVEFDGAAHLVRDQRGADLGSFRSLDDARRALEDSHVPEPRPLSFTFTLPRALRRRPRRARA
;
A
#
# COMPACT_ATOMS: atom_id res chain seq x y z
N MET A 1 29.71 7.14 15.30
CA MET A 1 28.38 7.42 14.72
C MET A 1 28.24 6.53 13.49
N SER A 2 27.60 5.36 13.63
CA SER A 2 27.42 4.42 12.51
C SER A 2 26.21 4.84 11.70
N THR A 3 26.42 5.46 10.55
CA THR A 3 25.37 5.72 9.56
C THR A 3 25.09 4.41 8.83
N THR A 4 24.00 3.72 9.22
CA THR A 4 23.52 2.57 8.47
C THR A 4 22.91 3.09 7.17
N THR A 5 23.72 3.14 6.11
CA THR A 5 23.24 3.45 4.77
C THR A 5 22.50 2.23 4.24
N PHE A 6 21.18 2.20 4.46
CA PHE A 6 20.33 1.16 3.90
C PHE A 6 20.27 1.30 2.39
N SER A 7 20.58 0.23 1.68
CA SER A 7 20.60 0.29 0.23
C SER A 7 19.17 0.21 -0.28
N PRO A 8 18.77 1.08 -1.23
CA PRO A 8 17.48 0.97 -1.90
C PRO A 8 17.37 -0.27 -2.80
N SER A 9 18.34 -1.17 -2.76
CA SER A 9 18.36 -2.49 -3.40
C SER A 9 18.17 -3.66 -2.43
N ASP A 10 18.14 -3.42 -1.10
CA ASP A 10 17.94 -4.50 -0.14
C ASP A 10 16.53 -5.09 -0.30
N PRO A 11 16.38 -6.43 -0.37
CA PRO A 11 15.09 -7.07 -0.58
C PRO A 11 14.16 -6.88 0.62
N LEU A 12 12.85 -6.87 0.36
CA LEU A 12 11.84 -6.87 1.41
C LEU A 12 11.80 -8.24 2.11
N THR A 13 11.93 -8.22 3.42
CA THR A 13 11.64 -9.38 4.27
C THR A 13 10.18 -9.37 4.64
N TRP A 14 9.46 -10.44 4.33
CA TRP A 14 8.04 -10.57 4.61
C TRP A 14 7.79 -11.40 5.86
N LYS A 15 6.92 -10.92 6.74
CA LYS A 15 6.47 -11.63 7.94
C LYS A 15 4.96 -11.58 8.03
N GLN A 16 4.34 -12.72 8.34
CA GLN A 16 2.92 -12.77 8.62
C GLN A 16 2.67 -12.26 10.05
N ALA A 17 1.89 -11.19 10.16
CA ALA A 17 1.53 -10.59 11.45
C ALA A 17 0.17 -11.10 11.94
N ASP A 18 -0.74 -11.42 11.01
CA ASP A 18 -2.04 -12.05 11.26
C ASP A 18 -2.42 -12.94 10.07
N THR A 19 -3.51 -13.68 10.18
CA THR A 19 -4.12 -14.52 9.14
C THR A 19 -4.23 -13.76 7.82
N ASP A 20 -4.70 -12.51 7.89
CA ASP A 20 -4.97 -11.67 6.73
C ASP A 20 -3.94 -10.54 6.55
N VAL A 21 -2.88 -10.48 7.38
CA VAL A 21 -1.94 -9.35 7.40
C VAL A 21 -0.51 -9.81 7.26
N HIS A 22 0.18 -9.26 6.26
CA HIS A 22 1.61 -9.49 5.99
C HIS A 22 2.37 -8.18 6.05
N VAL A 23 3.39 -8.12 6.90
CA VAL A 23 4.25 -6.95 7.07
C VAL A 23 5.54 -7.14 6.27
N ALA A 24 5.94 -6.09 5.58
CA ALA A 24 7.23 -5.99 4.93
C ALA A 24 8.19 -5.16 5.77
N THR A 25 9.39 -5.68 5.96
CA THR A 25 10.51 -4.96 6.55
C THR A 25 11.71 -4.95 5.62
N ARG A 26 12.33 -3.79 5.45
CA ARG A 26 13.55 -3.61 4.67
C ARG A 26 14.72 -3.37 5.59
N ALA A 27 15.70 -4.27 5.58
CA ALA A 27 16.92 -4.14 6.39
C ALA A 27 16.66 -3.81 7.88
N GLY A 28 15.55 -4.32 8.43
CA GLY A 28 15.13 -4.09 9.82
C GLY A 28 14.19 -2.90 10.03
N GLU A 29 13.92 -2.09 9.00
CA GLU A 29 12.94 -1.00 9.04
C GLU A 29 11.59 -1.44 8.47
N PHE A 30 10.50 -0.88 9.00
CA PHE A 30 9.16 -1.12 8.46
C PHE A 30 8.99 -0.47 7.09
N ALA A 31 8.66 -1.28 6.08
CA ALA A 31 8.50 -0.83 4.70
C ALA A 31 7.03 -0.71 4.27
N GLY A 32 6.11 -1.34 5.00
CA GLY A 32 4.69 -1.33 4.69
C GLY A 32 4.04 -2.67 5.02
N PHE A 33 2.81 -2.84 4.58
CA PHE A 33 2.05 -4.07 4.81
C PHE A 33 1.04 -4.32 3.70
N VAL A 34 0.62 -5.58 3.64
CA VAL A 34 -0.47 -6.06 2.81
C VAL A 34 -1.52 -6.66 3.72
N GLU A 35 -2.76 -6.21 3.55
CA GLU A 35 -3.92 -6.68 4.30
C GLU A 35 -4.95 -7.26 3.32
N PHE A 36 -5.56 -8.38 3.66
CA PHE A 36 -6.67 -8.94 2.91
C PHE A 36 -8.01 -8.53 3.53
N ASP A 37 -8.85 -7.83 2.78
CA ASP A 37 -10.15 -7.33 3.27
C ASP A 37 -11.32 -8.32 3.09
N GLY A 38 -11.02 -9.54 2.65
CA GLY A 38 -12.01 -10.56 2.26
C GLY A 38 -12.29 -10.61 0.75
N ALA A 39 -11.91 -9.59 -0.01
CA ALA A 39 -12.14 -9.51 -1.46
C ALA A 39 -10.85 -9.23 -2.27
N ALA A 40 -9.91 -8.47 -1.71
CA ALA A 40 -8.65 -8.09 -2.32
C ALA A 40 -7.55 -7.86 -1.28
N HIS A 41 -6.31 -7.94 -1.75
CA HIS A 41 -5.10 -7.61 -1.00
C HIS A 41 -4.81 -6.12 -1.16
N LEU A 42 -5.04 -5.36 -0.10
CA LEU A 42 -4.76 -3.93 0.00
C LEU A 42 -3.30 -3.72 0.39
N VAL A 43 -2.59 -2.85 -0.33
CA VAL A 43 -1.17 -2.57 -0.10
C VAL A 43 -1.00 -1.16 0.44
N ARG A 44 -0.26 -1.06 1.54
CA ARG A 44 0.06 0.21 2.20
C ARG A 44 1.56 0.37 2.36
N ASP A 45 2.05 1.57 2.07
CA ASP A 45 3.46 1.93 2.32
C ASP A 45 3.72 2.18 3.83
N GLN A 46 4.98 2.46 4.17
CA GLN A 46 5.40 2.77 5.53
C GLN A 46 4.78 4.04 6.12
N ARG A 47 4.19 4.90 5.28
CA ARG A 47 3.52 6.15 5.66
C ARG A 47 1.99 6.00 5.68
N GLY A 48 1.46 4.80 5.39
CA GLY A 48 0.03 4.53 5.30
C GLY A 48 -0.61 4.93 3.97
N ALA A 49 0.16 5.30 2.95
CA ALA A 49 -0.35 5.59 1.63
C ALA A 49 -0.86 4.31 0.96
N ASP A 50 -2.05 4.39 0.35
CA ASP A 50 -2.58 3.33 -0.52
C ASP A 50 -1.71 3.19 -1.77
N LEU A 51 -1.15 2.01 -1.98
CA LEU A 51 -0.46 1.66 -3.22
C LEU A 51 -1.38 0.92 -4.21
N GLY A 52 -2.47 0.33 -3.71
CA GLY A 52 -3.49 -0.29 -4.55
C GLY A 52 -4.14 -1.52 -3.91
N SER A 53 -5.02 -2.15 -4.68
CA SER A 53 -5.68 -3.41 -4.32
C SER A 53 -5.45 -4.47 -5.41
N PHE A 54 -5.08 -5.67 -4.98
CA PHE A 54 -4.66 -6.76 -5.86
C PHE A 54 -5.43 -8.03 -5.58
N ARG A 55 -5.59 -8.89 -6.59
CA ARG A 55 -6.27 -10.18 -6.43
C ARG A 55 -5.37 -11.24 -5.79
N SER A 56 -4.06 -11.13 -5.98
CA SER A 56 -3.06 -12.04 -5.43
C SER A 56 -2.18 -11.34 -4.40
N LEU A 57 -1.79 -12.09 -3.37
CA LEU A 57 -0.78 -11.65 -2.41
C LEU A 57 0.57 -11.40 -3.10
N ASP A 58 0.91 -12.18 -4.13
CA ASP A 58 2.18 -12.05 -4.84
C ASP A 58 2.25 -10.72 -5.62
N ASP A 59 1.18 -10.38 -6.32
CA ASP A 59 1.04 -9.08 -7.01
C ASP A 59 1.13 -7.92 -6.02
N ALA A 60 0.48 -8.06 -4.86
CA ALA A 60 0.51 -7.07 -3.79
C ALA A 60 1.92 -6.87 -3.22
N ARG A 61 2.67 -7.96 -3.00
CA ARG A 61 4.07 -7.90 -2.54
C ARG A 61 4.96 -7.20 -3.55
N ARG A 62 4.83 -7.59 -4.82
CA ARG A 62 5.61 -7.01 -5.91
C ARG A 62 5.34 -5.50 -6.08
N ALA A 63 4.09 -5.08 -5.93
CA ALA A 63 3.73 -3.66 -5.98
C ALA A 63 4.39 -2.86 -4.84
N LEU A 64 4.48 -3.43 -3.64
CA LEU A 64 5.21 -2.79 -2.54
C LEU A 64 6.71 -2.74 -2.85
N GLU A 65 7.31 -3.82 -3.34
CA GLU A 65 8.73 -3.84 -3.72
C GLU A 65 9.07 -2.77 -4.77
N ASP A 66 8.24 -2.63 -5.81
CA ASP A 66 8.42 -1.65 -6.88
C ASP A 66 8.34 -0.21 -6.37
N SER A 67 7.41 0.08 -5.43
CA SER A 67 7.27 1.41 -4.83
C SER A 67 8.51 1.88 -4.03
N HIS A 68 9.35 0.93 -3.60
CA HIS A 68 10.58 1.16 -2.83
C HIS A 68 11.84 1.26 -3.70
N VAL A 69 11.73 1.04 -5.01
CA VAL A 69 12.81 1.30 -5.96
C VAL A 69 12.75 2.78 -6.37
N PRO A 70 13.84 3.55 -6.21
CA PRO A 70 13.92 4.91 -6.72
C PRO A 70 14.07 4.89 -8.25
N GLU A 71 13.00 4.54 -8.97
CA GLU A 71 12.88 4.77 -10.41
C GLU A 71 12.41 6.22 -10.68
N PRO A 72 12.87 6.87 -11.77
CA PRO A 72 12.41 8.19 -12.16
C PRO A 72 10.93 8.13 -12.59
N ARG A 73 10.05 8.34 -11.60
CA ARG A 73 8.59 8.40 -11.67
C ARG A 73 8.03 9.08 -12.93
N PRO A 74 7.28 8.40 -13.80
CA PRO A 74 6.08 8.97 -14.40
C PRO A 74 4.95 8.89 -13.37
N LEU A 75 4.36 10.04 -13.05
CA LEU A 75 3.24 10.17 -12.11
C LEU A 75 1.99 9.46 -12.62
N SER A 76 1.82 8.18 -12.31
CA SER A 76 0.53 7.50 -12.48
C SER A 76 -0.34 7.75 -11.26
N PHE A 77 -0.92 8.96 -11.21
CA PHE A 77 -2.04 9.27 -10.33
C PHE A 77 -3.22 8.37 -10.71
N THR A 78 -3.56 7.42 -9.84
CA THR A 78 -4.87 6.78 -9.92
C THR A 78 -5.70 7.30 -8.78
N PHE A 79 -6.62 8.19 -9.12
CA PHE A 79 -7.60 8.81 -8.24
C PHE A 79 -8.38 7.76 -7.44
N THR A 80 -8.13 7.66 -6.14
CA THR A 80 -9.11 7.11 -5.20
C THR A 80 -10.19 8.17 -4.98
N LEU A 81 -11.24 8.11 -5.78
CA LEU A 81 -12.47 8.86 -5.53
C LEU A 81 -13.07 8.38 -4.19
N PRO A 82 -13.27 9.25 -3.20
CA PRO A 82 -13.98 8.86 -1.98
C PRO A 82 -15.44 8.56 -2.33
N ARG A 83 -15.84 7.30 -2.18
CA ARG A 83 -17.22 6.80 -2.43
C ARG A 83 -18.22 7.22 -1.36
N ALA A 84 -18.01 8.36 -0.71
CA ALA A 84 -18.88 8.86 0.32
C ALA A 84 -18.99 10.37 0.16
N LEU A 85 -20.13 10.82 -0.37
CA LEU A 85 -20.87 12.05 0.00
C LEU A 85 -21.69 12.55 -1.20
N ARG A 86 -22.95 12.13 -1.29
CA ARG A 86 -24.09 13.06 -1.25
C ARG A 86 -25.40 12.29 -1.17
N ARG A 87 -25.84 12.13 0.08
CA ARG A 87 -27.25 11.96 0.47
C ARG A 87 -28.09 12.96 -0.33
N ARG A 88 -29.16 12.47 -0.97
CA ARG A 88 -30.28 13.27 -1.46
C ARG A 88 -30.92 14.04 -0.31
N PRO A 89 -31.21 15.34 -0.46
CA PRO A 89 -32.41 15.91 0.12
C PRO A 89 -33.44 16.08 -0.99
N ARG A 90 -34.47 15.22 -0.98
CA ARG A 90 -35.77 15.55 -1.59
C ARG A 90 -36.33 16.71 -0.78
N ARG A 91 -36.46 17.90 -1.38
CA ARG A 91 -37.41 18.90 -0.90
C ARG A 91 -38.08 19.60 -2.09
N ALA A 92 -39.40 19.62 -2.00
CA ALA A 92 -40.36 20.04 -3.01
C ALA A 92 -40.37 21.54 -3.28
N ARG A 93 -40.91 21.95 -4.42
CA ARG A 93 -42.00 22.94 -4.46
C ARG A 93 -42.78 22.91 -5.78
N ALA A 94 -44.10 22.96 -5.61
CA ALA A 94 -45.02 23.69 -6.47
C ALA A 94 -44.90 25.20 -6.17
#